data_AF-A0AA39LPN8-F1
#
_entry.id   AF-A0AA39LPN8-F1
#
_cell.length_a   1.000
_cell.length_b   1.000
_cell.length_c   1.000
_cell.angle_alpha   90.00
_cell.angle_beta   90.00
_cell.angle_gamma   90.00
#
_symmetry.space_group_name_H-M   'P 1'
#
loop_
_entity.id
_entity.type
_entity.pdbx_description
1 polymer ?
#
loop_
_entity_poly.entity_id
_entity_poly.type
_entity_poly.pdbx_seq_one_letter_code
_entity_poly.pdbx_strand_id
1 'polypeptide(L)'
;MSLSERFQAAVDIVQKLPKEGPVTASNDQKLKFYSLYKQATIGDVNTDRPGIFSFIERAKWDAWKGVEGTSKDDAMEQYIEVLLQMMDTVAEQGVNVAEWLNGESLDPSIKKNFAFLGKVV
;
A
#
# COMPACT_ATOMS: atom_id res chain seq x y z
N MET A 1 17.12 7.22 -7.61
CA MET A 1 15.82 6.56 -7.81
C MET A 1 14.74 7.62 -7.76
N SER A 2 13.83 7.59 -8.72
CA SER A 2 12.70 8.51 -8.78
C SER A 2 11.58 8.11 -7.83
N LEU A 3 10.70 9.06 -7.51
CA LEU A 3 9.50 8.82 -6.71
C LEU A 3 8.59 7.75 -7.35
N SER A 4 8.37 7.84 -8.66
CA SER A 4 7.54 6.89 -9.40
C SER A 4 8.09 5.46 -9.35
N GLU A 5 9.41 5.27 -9.40
CA GLU A 5 10.02 3.93 -9.28
C GLU A 5 9.82 3.35 -7.87
N ARG A 6 10.01 4.17 -6.83
CA ARG A 6 9.77 3.76 -5.43
C ARG A 6 8.29 3.42 -5.22
N PHE A 7 7.40 4.24 -5.78
CA PHE A 7 5.96 4.00 -5.72
C PHE A 7 5.58 2.68 -6.38
N GLN A 8 6.10 2.39 -7.58
CA GLN A 8 5.81 1.13 -8.26
C GLN A 8 6.30 -0.08 -7.45
N ALA A 9 7.50 0.01 -6.86
CA ALA A 9 8.01 -1.05 -5.98
C ALA A 9 7.11 -1.27 -4.76
N ALA A 10 6.60 -0.19 -4.14
CA ALA A 10 5.66 -0.26 -3.03
C ALA A 10 4.31 -0.87 -3.44
N VAL A 11 3.78 -0.51 -4.61
CA VAL A 11 2.55 -1.09 -5.17
C VAL A 11 2.71 -2.58 -5.39
N ASP A 12 3.81 -2.99 -6.01
CA ASP A 12 4.11 -4.40 -6.26
C ASP A 12 4.20 -5.21 -4.96
N ILE A 13 4.80 -4.64 -3.90
CA ILE A 13 4.83 -5.26 -2.57
C ILE A 13 3.39 -5.49 -2.09
N VAL A 14 2.59 -4.43 -1.99
CA VAL A 14 1.23 -4.48 -1.43
C VAL A 14 0.33 -5.45 -2.20
N GLN A 15 0.46 -5.51 -3.53
CA GLN A 15 -0.31 -6.43 -4.36
C GLN A 15 0.07 -7.90 -4.16
N LYS A 16 1.33 -8.17 -3.82
CA LYS A 16 1.86 -9.52 -3.66
C LYS A 16 1.91 -9.99 -2.21
N LEU A 17 1.56 -9.13 -1.26
CA LEU A 17 1.45 -9.54 0.14
C LEU A 17 0.51 -10.74 0.27
N PRO A 18 0.89 -11.75 1.06
CA PRO A 18 0.03 -12.90 1.29
C PRO A 18 -1.26 -12.45 1.99
N LYS A 19 -2.35 -13.19 1.76
CA LYS A 19 -3.65 -12.88 2.39
C LYS A 19 -3.66 -13.17 3.89
N GLU A 20 -2.77 -14.05 4.32
CA GLU A 20 -2.61 -14.52 5.69
C GLU A 20 -1.11 -14.54 6.04
N GLY A 21 -0.81 -14.38 7.32
CA GLY A 21 0.57 -14.38 7.82
C GLY A 21 0.86 -13.18 8.73
N PRO A 22 2.13 -13.02 9.13
CA PRO A 22 2.51 -12.01 10.09
C PRO A 22 2.53 -10.59 9.50
N VAL A 23 2.65 -10.46 8.18
CA VAL A 23 2.62 -9.18 7.45
C VAL A 23 1.42 -9.17 6.52
N THR A 24 0.30 -8.61 7.00
CA THR A 24 -0.93 -8.45 6.22
C THR A 24 -1.53 -7.05 6.44
N ALA A 25 -2.15 -6.51 5.39
CA ALA A 25 -2.83 -5.23 5.49
C ALA A 25 -4.25 -5.40 6.07
N SER A 26 -4.58 -4.59 7.09
CA SER A 26 -5.94 -4.46 7.59
C SER A 26 -6.89 -3.93 6.50
N ASN A 27 -8.20 -4.05 6.70
CA ASN A 27 -9.16 -3.50 5.73
C ASN A 27 -9.01 -1.98 5.56
N ASP A 28 -8.72 -1.26 6.65
CA ASP A 28 -8.50 0.19 6.61
C ASP A 28 -7.22 0.54 5.85
N GLN A 29 -6.14 -0.23 6.06
CA GLN A 29 -4.89 -0.08 5.29
C GLN A 29 -5.12 -0.38 3.81
N LYS A 30 -5.88 -1.42 3.47
CA LYS A 30 -6.25 -1.72 2.07
C LYS A 30 -7.02 -0.56 1.42
N LEU A 31 -7.96 0.05 2.14
CA LEU A 31 -8.68 1.24 1.66
C LEU A 31 -7.76 2.44 1.50
N LYS A 32 -6.83 2.66 2.42
CA LYS A 32 -5.82 3.73 2.34
C LYS A 32 -4.86 3.55 1.16
N PHE A 33 -4.35 2.34 0.95
CA PHE A 33 -3.55 2.02 -0.23
C PHE A 33 -4.36 2.21 -1.52
N TYR A 34 -5.62 1.77 -1.55
CA TYR A 34 -6.49 1.97 -2.70
C TYR A 34 -6.68 3.46 -3.02
N SER A 35 -7.02 4.29 -2.03
CA SER A 35 -7.27 5.72 -2.26
C SER A 35 -6.04 6.45 -2.77
N LEU A 36 -4.88 6.23 -2.13
CA LEU A 36 -3.62 6.81 -2.53
C LEU A 36 -3.17 6.33 -3.91
N TYR A 37 -3.35 5.04 -4.23
CA TYR A 37 -3.03 4.51 -5.56
C TYR A 37 -3.88 5.19 -6.65
N LYS A 38 -5.19 5.34 -6.42
CA LYS A 38 -6.09 6.01 -7.35
C LYS A 38 -5.72 7.49 -7.53
N GLN A 39 -5.41 8.18 -6.44
CA GLN A 39 -4.97 9.57 -6.49
C GLN A 39 -3.62 9.74 -7.21
N ALA A 40 -2.64 8.88 -6.95
CA ALA A 40 -1.34 8.90 -7.59
C ALA A 40 -1.40 8.62 -9.11
N THR A 41 -2.30 7.74 -9.54
CA THR A 41 -2.38 7.31 -10.95
C THR A 41 -3.34 8.17 -11.77
N ILE A 42 -4.53 8.40 -11.25
CA ILE A 42 -5.62 9.10 -11.95
C ILE A 42 -5.66 10.57 -11.55
N GLY A 43 -5.49 10.87 -10.27
CA GLY A 43 -5.78 12.18 -9.67
C GLY A 43 -7.13 12.14 -8.95
N ASP A 44 -7.78 13.28 -8.88
CA ASP A 44 -9.06 13.46 -8.19
C ASP A 44 -10.15 12.50 -8.73
N VAL A 45 -11.04 12.10 -7.82
CA VAL A 45 -12.15 11.19 -8.15
C VAL A 45 -13.07 11.80 -9.18
N ASN A 46 -13.34 11.02 -10.23
CA ASN A 46 -14.02 11.47 -11.44
C ASN A 46 -15.22 10.60 -11.83
N THR A 47 -15.70 9.78 -10.89
CA THR A 47 -16.87 8.93 -11.07
C THR A 47 -17.93 9.23 -10.03
N ASP A 48 -19.19 8.90 -10.34
CA ASP A 48 -20.26 8.98 -9.36
C ASP A 48 -20.05 8.03 -8.18
N ARG A 49 -20.58 8.42 -7.02
CA ARG A 49 -20.53 7.60 -5.82
C ARG A 49 -21.42 6.35 -6.02
N PRO A 50 -20.90 5.13 -5.77
CA PRO A 50 -21.67 3.90 -5.89
C PRO A 50 -22.93 3.88 -5.00
N GLY A 51 -23.93 3.11 -5.43
CA GLY A 51 -25.20 2.97 -4.73
C GLY A 51 -25.07 2.38 -3.31
N ILE A 52 -26.08 2.62 -2.47
CA ILE A 52 -26.03 2.28 -1.03
C ILE A 52 -25.85 0.79 -0.73
N PHE A 53 -26.20 -0.09 -1.67
CA PHE A 53 -26.05 -1.54 -1.53
C PHE A 53 -24.65 -2.06 -1.93
N SER A 54 -23.81 -1.22 -2.54
CA SER A 54 -22.46 -1.56 -2.99
C SER A 54 -21.43 -1.21 -1.92
N PHE A 55 -21.51 -1.83 -0.73
CA PHE A 55 -20.73 -1.43 0.44
C PHE A 55 -19.21 -1.33 0.20
N ILE A 56 -18.61 -2.31 -0.47
CA ILE A 56 -17.16 -2.34 -0.75
C ILE A 56 -16.77 -1.23 -1.73
N GLU A 57 -17.48 -1.12 -2.85
CA GLU A 57 -17.17 -0.12 -3.86
C GLU A 57 -17.45 1.30 -3.35
N ARG A 58 -18.47 1.46 -2.51
CA ARG A 58 -18.75 2.72 -1.81
C ARG A 58 -17.63 3.08 -0.84
N ALA A 59 -17.12 2.12 -0.05
CA ALA A 59 -15.99 2.36 0.85
C ALA A 59 -14.70 2.75 0.08
N LYS A 60 -14.41 2.07 -1.03
CA LYS A 60 -13.31 2.42 -1.94
C LYS A 60 -13.45 3.84 -2.50
N TRP A 61 -14.64 4.15 -3.00
CA TRP A 61 -14.95 5.48 -3.54
C TRP A 61 -14.83 6.55 -2.46
N ASP A 62 -15.39 6.33 -1.28
CA ASP A 62 -15.34 7.26 -0.14
C ASP A 62 -13.88 7.49 0.30
N ALA A 63 -13.07 6.45 0.33
CA ALA A 63 -11.64 6.56 0.63
C ALA A 63 -10.89 7.39 -0.44
N TRP A 64 -11.17 7.18 -1.74
CA TRP A 64 -10.56 7.95 -2.82
C TRP A 64 -11.02 9.41 -2.80
N LYS A 65 -12.32 9.67 -2.59
CA LYS A 65 -12.85 11.03 -2.41
C LYS A 65 -12.20 11.74 -1.23
N GLY A 66 -11.89 11.01 -0.15
CA GLY A 66 -11.25 11.55 1.04
C GLY A 66 -9.81 12.06 0.85
N VAL A 67 -9.16 11.76 -0.28
CA VAL A 67 -7.80 12.26 -0.60
C VAL A 67 -7.78 13.20 -1.82
N GLU A 68 -8.96 13.64 -2.28
CA GLU A 68 -9.11 14.63 -3.35
C GLU A 68 -8.33 15.92 -3.04
N GLY A 69 -7.70 16.50 -4.06
CA GLY A 69 -6.84 17.67 -3.95
C GLY A 69 -5.39 17.36 -3.58
N THR A 70 -5.07 16.13 -3.20
CA THR A 70 -3.67 15.69 -3.00
C THR A 70 -2.98 15.56 -4.36
N SER A 71 -1.77 16.10 -4.51
CA SER A 71 -1.03 15.96 -5.76
C SER A 71 -0.66 14.50 -6.03
N LYS A 72 -0.35 14.16 -7.30
CA LYS A 72 0.06 12.79 -7.64
C LYS A 72 1.34 12.39 -6.91
N ASP A 73 2.29 13.31 -6.80
CA ASP A 73 3.56 13.08 -6.12
C ASP A 73 3.34 12.89 -4.61
N ASP A 74 2.55 13.76 -3.96
CA ASP A 74 2.24 13.61 -2.53
C ASP A 74 1.50 12.28 -2.25
N ALA A 75 0.61 11.86 -3.14
CA ALA A 75 -0.08 10.58 -3.02
C ALA A 75 0.87 9.38 -3.15
N MET A 76 1.89 9.46 -4.03
CA MET A 76 2.94 8.45 -4.14
C MET A 76 3.79 8.40 -2.87
N GLU A 77 4.18 9.55 -2.31
CA GLU A 77 4.95 9.64 -1.08
C GLU A 77 4.18 9.06 0.11
N GLN A 78 2.92 9.45 0.29
CA GLN A 78 2.05 8.90 1.33
C GLN A 78 1.84 7.40 1.17
N TYR A 79 1.75 6.88 -0.06
CA TYR A 79 1.60 5.44 -0.28
C TYR A 79 2.81 4.67 0.24
N ILE A 80 4.01 5.16 -0.09
CA ILE A 80 5.27 4.58 0.40
C ILE A 80 5.32 4.68 1.93
N GLU A 81 4.99 5.84 2.49
CA GLU A 81 5.01 6.05 3.94
C GLU A 81 4.09 5.07 4.69
N VAL A 82 2.86 4.88 4.22
CA VAL A 82 1.91 3.93 4.83
C VAL A 82 2.46 2.50 4.81
N LEU A 83 3.12 2.08 3.72
CA LEU A 83 3.78 0.78 3.65
C LEU A 83 4.93 0.67 4.66
N LEU A 84 5.76 1.71 4.77
CA LEU A 84 6.89 1.73 5.69
C LEU A 84 6.44 1.73 7.16
N GLN A 85 5.38 2.47 7.49
CA GLN A 85 4.76 2.48 8.82
C GLN A 85 4.15 1.12 9.16
N MET A 86 3.48 0.48 8.20
CA MET A 86 2.94 -0.88 8.38
C MET A 86 4.06 -1.87 8.73
N MET A 87 5.23 -1.78 8.08
CA MET A 87 6.37 -2.63 8.43
C MET A 87 6.92 -2.35 9.83
N ASP A 88 7.02 -1.08 10.23
CA ASP A 88 7.50 -0.71 11.56
C ASP A 88 6.58 -1.25 12.64
N THR A 89 5.25 -1.10 12.47
CA THR A 89 4.26 -1.65 13.40
C THR A 89 4.36 -3.18 13.50
N VAL A 90 4.59 -3.87 12.37
CA VAL A 90 4.76 -5.34 12.40
C VAL A 90 6.05 -5.74 13.14
N ALA A 91 7.15 -5.01 12.92
CA ALA A 91 8.40 -5.24 13.66
C ALA A 91 8.23 -4.98 15.17
N GLU A 92 7.51 -3.94 15.56
CA GLU A 92 7.18 -3.62 16.96
C GLU A 92 6.32 -4.70 17.62
N GLN A 93 5.49 -5.40 16.86
CA GLN A 93 4.69 -6.55 17.33
C GLN A 93 5.53 -7.84 17.52
N GLY A 94 6.85 -7.77 17.35
CA GLY A 94 7.78 -8.88 17.58
C GLY A 94 7.93 -9.81 16.38
N VAL A 95 7.40 -9.44 15.20
CA VAL A 95 7.63 -10.19 13.96
C VAL A 95 9.03 -9.85 13.45
N ASN A 96 9.84 -10.89 13.23
CA ASN A 96 11.11 -10.73 12.54
C ASN A 96 10.87 -10.56 11.02
N VAL A 97 10.77 -9.30 10.58
CA VAL A 97 10.52 -8.95 9.17
C VAL A 97 11.63 -9.50 8.26
N ALA A 98 12.89 -9.49 8.71
CA ALA A 98 14.00 -10.02 7.92
C ALA A 98 13.86 -11.54 7.71
N GLU A 99 13.52 -12.30 8.75
CA GLU A 99 13.27 -13.74 8.64
C GLU A 99 12.07 -14.03 7.73
N TRP A 100 10.98 -13.28 7.89
CA TRP A 100 9.79 -13.40 7.05
C TRP A 100 10.11 -13.11 5.57
N LEU A 101 10.90 -12.08 5.28
CA LEU A 101 11.35 -11.74 3.92
C LEU A 101 12.23 -12.82 3.28
N ASN A 102 12.85 -13.69 4.09
CA ASN A 102 13.65 -14.82 3.64
C ASN A 102 12.86 -16.14 3.55
N GLY A 103 11.55 -16.13 3.83
CA GLY A 103 10.70 -17.32 3.75
C GLY A 103 10.60 -17.88 2.33
N GLU A 104 10.73 -19.20 2.18
CA GLU A 104 10.72 -19.90 0.89
C GLU A 104 9.42 -19.73 0.08
N SER A 105 8.31 -19.44 0.75
CA SER A 105 7.00 -19.25 0.13
C SER A 105 6.70 -17.81 -0.31
N LEU A 106 7.59 -16.85 0.00
CA LEU A 106 7.39 -15.44 -0.33
C LEU A 106 7.85 -15.14 -1.75
N ASP A 107 7.08 -14.34 -2.50
CA ASP A 107 7.47 -13.92 -3.86
C ASP A 107 8.82 -13.16 -3.80
N PRO A 108 9.86 -13.59 -4.55
CA PRO A 108 11.20 -12.98 -4.51
C PRO A 108 11.23 -11.48 -4.82
N SER A 109 10.24 -10.99 -5.58
CA SER A 109 10.12 -9.56 -5.89
C SER A 109 9.78 -8.72 -4.67
N ILE A 110 9.11 -9.28 -3.64
CA ILE A 110 8.79 -8.57 -2.39
C ILE A 110 10.10 -8.18 -1.69
N LYS A 111 11.00 -9.15 -1.47
CA LYS A 111 12.32 -8.91 -0.87
C LYS A 111 13.14 -7.92 -1.69
N LYS A 112 13.17 -8.07 -3.01
CA LYS A 112 13.89 -7.15 -3.92
C LYS A 112 13.35 -5.72 -3.80
N ASN A 113 12.03 -5.55 -3.76
CA ASN A 113 11.39 -4.24 -3.69
C ASN A 113 11.57 -3.59 -2.31
N PHE A 114 11.60 -4.37 -1.23
CA PHE A 114 11.94 -3.83 0.09
C PHE A 114 13.39 -3.33 0.16
N ALA A 115 14.33 -4.10 -0.38
CA ALA A 115 15.72 -3.65 -0.51
C ALA A 115 15.83 -2.38 -1.38
N PHE A 116 15.02 -2.29 -2.44
CA PHE A 116 14.92 -1.11 -3.30
C PHE A 116 14.38 0.13 -2.54
N LEU A 117 13.42 -0.04 -1.64
CA LEU A 117 12.88 1.06 -0.83
C LEU A 117 13.82 1.56 0.29
N GLY A 118 14.97 0.90 0.50
CA GLY A 118 15.98 1.31 1.48
C GLY A 118 15.67 0.93 2.92
N LYS A 119 14.59 0.17 3.18
CA LYS A 119 14.37 -0.51 4.45
C LYS A 119 14.85 -1.96 4.33
N VAL A 120 16.17 -2.11 4.44
CA VAL A 120 16.75 -3.37 4.90
C VAL A 120 16.68 -3.31 6.42
N VAL A 121 15.80 -4.12 7.00
CA VAL A 121 15.90 -4.47 8.43
C VAL A 121 17.10 -5.40 8.58
#